data_AF-A0A388T4J0-F1
#
_entry.id   AF-A0A388T4J0-F1
#
_cell.length_a   1.000
_cell.length_b   1.000
_cell.length_c   1.000
_cell.angle_alpha   90.00
_cell.angle_beta   90.00
_cell.angle_gamma   90.00
#
_symmetry.space_group_name_H-M   'P 1'
#
loop_
_entity.id
_entity.type
_entity.pdbx_description
1 polymer ?
#
loop_
_entity_poly.entity_id
_entity_poly.type
_entity_poly.pdbx_seq_one_letter_code
_entity_poly.pdbx_strand_id
1 'polypeptide(L)'
;MLLSPTPRGARLARLLATEWLRTWDLPHSSLEVAAHLVAELASNAAVHGRVTGRGFRLVLLADAGTLRIEVTDTRGDDLPHRRPPAPDAESGRGLVLVEALADRWGAEPGPVPRKTVWAELDLSPNPGKPNFGAPVAPHQEPRGEKEPDQAPPLPPAAAAHSHG
;
A
#
# COMPACT_ATOMS: atom_id res chain seq x y z
N MET A 1 -20.95 7.01 6.53
CA MET A 1 -20.87 8.02 7.62
C MET A 1 -20.33 9.35 7.08
N LEU A 2 -20.69 10.49 7.68
CA LEU A 2 -20.13 11.83 7.36
C LEU A 2 -19.22 12.28 8.50
N LEU A 3 -18.02 12.80 8.16
CA LEU A 3 -16.95 13.08 9.11
C LEU A 3 -16.32 14.45 8.84
N SER A 4 -15.76 15.07 9.88
CA SER A 4 -15.04 16.34 9.75
C SER A 4 -13.71 16.15 9.01
N PRO A 5 -13.26 17.11 8.16
CA PRO A 5 -11.99 17.04 7.44
C PRO A 5 -10.83 17.48 8.35
N THR A 6 -10.63 16.71 9.41
CA THR A 6 -9.59 16.94 10.42
C THR A 6 -8.87 15.63 10.73
N PRO A 7 -7.64 15.68 11.27
CA PRO A 7 -6.94 14.46 11.73
C PRO A 7 -7.76 13.65 12.73
N ARG A 8 -8.54 14.31 13.61
CA ARG A 8 -9.45 13.64 14.55
C ARG A 8 -10.59 12.94 13.81
N GLY A 9 -11.16 13.57 12.77
CA GLY A 9 -12.17 12.96 11.91
C GLY A 9 -11.65 11.73 11.15
N ALA A 10 -10.43 11.79 10.62
CA ALA A 10 -9.80 10.65 9.97
C ALA A 10 -9.55 9.49 10.95
N ARG A 11 -9.06 9.78 12.15
CA ARG A 11 -8.91 8.78 13.22
C ARG A 11 -10.25 8.14 13.58
N LEU A 12 -11.30 8.94 13.73
CA LEU A 12 -12.65 8.44 14.02
C LEU A 12 -13.19 7.57 12.88
N ALA A 13 -12.92 7.93 11.62
CA ALA A 13 -13.27 7.13 10.44
C ALA A 13 -12.73 5.72 10.56
N ARG A 14 -11.42 5.59 10.82
CA ARG A 14 -10.75 4.29 10.97
C ARG A 14 -11.33 3.48 12.12
N LEU A 15 -11.55 4.10 13.28
CA LEU A 15 -12.08 3.41 14.46
C LEU A 15 -13.49 2.85 14.18
N LEU A 16 -14.39 3.69 13.68
CA LEU A 16 -15.77 3.28 13.39
C LEU A 16 -15.84 2.24 12.25
N ALA A 17 -15.05 2.43 11.20
CA ALA A 17 -14.98 1.46 10.11
C ALA A 17 -14.46 0.10 10.57
N THR A 18 -13.40 0.08 11.38
CA THR A 18 -12.85 -1.16 11.93
C THR A 18 -13.90 -1.88 12.77
N GLU A 19 -14.64 -1.14 13.61
CA GLU A 19 -15.70 -1.73 14.43
C GLU A 19 -16.83 -2.31 13.57
N TRP A 20 -17.26 -1.60 12.54
CA TRP A 20 -18.28 -2.12 11.60
C TRP A 20 -17.79 -3.34 10.84
N LEU A 21 -16.55 -3.32 10.33
CA LEU A 21 -15.98 -4.45 9.58
C LEU A 21 -15.80 -5.71 10.44
N ARG A 22 -15.59 -5.57 11.75
CA ARG A 22 -15.59 -6.72 12.69
C ARG A 22 -16.92 -7.45 12.71
N THR A 23 -18.02 -6.78 12.40
CA THR A 23 -19.35 -7.41 12.34
C THR A 23 -19.61 -8.17 11.04
N TRP A 24 -18.72 -8.07 10.04
CA TRP A 24 -18.91 -8.64 8.69
C TRP A 24 -18.22 -10.00 8.50
N ASP A 25 -17.73 -10.62 9.60
CA ASP A 25 -17.09 -11.95 9.61
C ASP A 25 -15.97 -12.12 8.56
N LEU A 26 -15.17 -11.07 8.37
CA LEU A 26 -14.07 -11.07 7.41
C LEU A 26 -12.83 -11.80 7.97
N PRO A 27 -11.96 -12.37 7.10
CA PRO A 27 -10.66 -12.86 7.53
C PRO A 27 -9.87 -11.78 8.27
N HIS A 28 -9.13 -12.17 9.31
CA HIS A 28 -8.41 -11.22 10.17
C HIS A 28 -7.40 -10.36 9.38
N SER A 29 -6.67 -10.98 8.45
CA SER A 29 -5.75 -10.27 7.56
C SER A 29 -6.46 -9.24 6.68
N SER A 30 -7.65 -9.57 6.15
CA SER A 30 -8.46 -8.64 5.36
C SER A 30 -8.94 -7.46 6.20
N LEU A 31 -9.31 -7.68 7.47
CA LEU A 31 -9.70 -6.62 8.40
C LEU A 31 -8.55 -5.64 8.66
N GLU A 32 -7.33 -6.13 8.88
CA GLU A 32 -6.14 -5.30 9.10
C GLU A 32 -5.79 -4.45 7.88
N VAL A 33 -5.86 -5.04 6.69
CA VAL A 33 -5.63 -4.35 5.41
C VAL A 33 -6.71 -3.29 5.17
N ALA A 34 -7.98 -3.64 5.37
CA ALA A 34 -9.09 -2.70 5.24
C ALA A 34 -8.96 -1.51 6.20
N ALA A 35 -8.56 -1.75 7.44
CA ALA A 35 -8.33 -0.68 8.42
C ALA A 35 -7.19 0.27 8.02
N HIS A 36 -6.15 -0.23 7.33
CA HIS A 36 -5.10 0.62 6.75
C HIS A 36 -5.63 1.44 5.57
N LEU A 37 -6.35 0.80 4.63
CA LEU A 37 -6.95 1.51 3.49
C LEU A 37 -7.89 2.64 3.94
N VAL A 38 -8.74 2.40 4.94
CA VAL A 38 -9.59 3.45 5.51
C VAL A 38 -8.76 4.59 6.10
N ALA A 39 -7.68 4.26 6.83
CA ALA A 39 -6.83 5.27 7.46
C ALA A 39 -6.20 6.20 6.42
N GLU A 40 -5.65 5.63 5.35
CA GLU A 40 -4.99 6.39 4.29
C GLU A 40 -5.98 7.23 3.48
N LEU A 41 -7.11 6.65 3.06
CA LEU A 41 -8.14 7.38 2.31
C LEU A 41 -8.76 8.51 3.13
N ALA A 42 -9.06 8.27 4.41
CA ALA A 42 -9.62 9.30 5.29
C ALA A 42 -8.61 10.41 5.60
N SER A 43 -7.32 10.06 5.77
CA SER A 43 -6.25 11.04 5.97
C SER A 43 -6.07 11.91 4.72
N ASN A 44 -6.07 11.30 3.53
CA ASN A 44 -6.02 12.05 2.27
C ASN A 44 -7.20 13.02 2.14
N ALA A 45 -8.42 12.60 2.45
CA ALA A 45 -9.59 13.49 2.42
C ALA A 45 -9.51 14.62 3.46
N ALA A 46 -8.99 14.34 4.66
CA ALA A 46 -8.83 15.34 5.71
C ALA A 46 -7.72 16.38 5.42
N VAL A 47 -6.66 15.99 4.71
CA VAL A 47 -5.52 16.86 4.37
C VAL A 47 -5.76 17.59 3.05
N HIS A 48 -6.13 16.86 2.01
CA HIS A 48 -6.20 17.39 0.63
C HIS A 48 -7.62 17.78 0.24
N GLY A 49 -8.64 17.04 0.68
CA GLY A 49 -10.07 17.31 0.41
C GLY A 49 -10.72 18.39 1.27
N ARG A 50 -9.95 19.08 2.12
CA ARG A 50 -10.47 20.01 3.12
C ARG A 50 -11.02 21.29 2.49
N VAL A 51 -12.32 21.51 2.68
CA VAL A 51 -12.99 22.78 2.45
C VAL A 51 -13.69 23.19 3.75
N THR A 52 -13.50 24.44 4.19
CA THR A 52 -14.07 24.95 5.44
C THR A 52 -15.59 24.75 5.48
N GLY A 53 -16.10 24.18 6.57
CA GLY A 53 -17.53 23.91 6.75
C GLY A 53 -18.08 22.69 5.99
N ARG A 54 -17.23 21.92 5.31
CA ARG A 54 -17.62 20.69 4.60
C ARG A 54 -16.97 19.47 5.24
N GLY A 55 -17.62 18.32 5.13
CA GLY A 55 -17.11 17.03 5.62
C GLY A 55 -16.77 16.08 4.47
N PHE A 56 -16.11 14.97 4.79
CA PHE A 56 -15.96 13.84 3.88
C PHE A 56 -16.89 12.69 4.27
N ARG A 57 -17.35 11.92 3.29
CA ARG A 57 -18.22 10.77 3.48
C ARG A 57 -17.39 9.50 3.34
N LEU A 58 -17.52 8.57 4.28
CA LEU A 58 -16.99 7.22 4.17
C LEU A 58 -18.14 6.24 3.91
N VAL A 59 -17.99 5.38 2.91
CA VAL A 59 -18.89 4.28 2.58
C VAL A 59 -18.07 2.99 2.53
N LEU A 60 -18.62 1.93 3.12
CA LEU A 60 -18.09 0.57 3.05
C LEU A 60 -19.17 -0.28 2.38
N LEU A 61 -18.79 -1.05 1.37
CA LEU A 61 -19.67 -1.95 0.63
C LEU A 61 -18.98 -3.30 0.57
N ALA A 62 -19.63 -4.36 1.00
CA ALA A 62 -19.17 -5.73 0.78
C ALA A 62 -20.16 -6.43 -0.15
N ASP A 63 -19.67 -6.91 -1.28
CA ASP A 63 -20.46 -7.67 -2.25
C ASP A 63 -19.59 -8.70 -2.97
N ALA A 64 -20.16 -9.85 -3.29
CA ALA A 64 -19.56 -10.91 -4.10
C ALA A 64 -18.09 -11.28 -3.76
N GLY A 65 -17.69 -11.18 -2.48
CA GLY A 65 -16.32 -11.48 -2.05
C GLY A 65 -15.33 -10.33 -2.21
N THR A 66 -15.79 -9.11 -2.43
CA THR A 66 -14.97 -7.89 -2.47
C THR A 66 -15.48 -6.87 -1.45
N LEU A 67 -14.55 -6.25 -0.73
CA LEU A 67 -14.80 -5.09 0.11
C LEU A 67 -14.37 -3.82 -0.64
N ARG A 68 -15.31 -2.92 -0.88
CA ARG A 68 -15.09 -1.60 -1.45
C ARG A 68 -15.19 -0.52 -0.38
N ILE A 69 -14.17 0.33 -0.32
CA ILE A 69 -14.03 1.45 0.60
C ILE A 69 -14.05 2.73 -0.23
N GLU A 70 -15.02 3.61 0.01
CA GLU A 70 -15.15 4.87 -0.72
C GLU A 70 -15.06 6.06 0.23
N VAL A 71 -14.28 7.06 -0.16
CA VAL A 71 -14.20 8.35 0.53
C VAL A 71 -14.55 9.47 -0.45
N THR A 72 -15.65 10.17 -0.18
CA THR A 72 -16.09 11.33 -0.97
C THR A 72 -15.80 12.63 -0.23
N ASP A 73 -14.99 13.51 -0.81
CA ASP A 73 -14.74 14.86 -0.30
C ASP A 73 -15.29 15.95 -1.23
N THR A 74 -15.19 17.21 -0.82
CA THR A 74 -15.76 18.37 -1.54
C THR A 74 -14.71 19.17 -2.30
N ARG A 75 -13.63 18.53 -2.76
CA ARG A 75 -12.60 19.11 -3.60
C ARG A 75 -12.40 18.31 -4.89
N GLY A 76 -13.41 18.35 -5.76
CA GLY A 76 -13.49 17.58 -7.00
C GLY A 76 -12.52 18.02 -8.11
N ASP A 77 -11.91 19.20 -7.97
CA ASP A 77 -10.92 19.78 -8.87
C ASP A 77 -9.48 19.23 -8.66
N ASP A 78 -9.24 18.54 -7.54
CA ASP A 78 -7.92 18.01 -7.16
C ASP A 78 -8.00 16.48 -7.05
N LEU A 79 -8.00 15.80 -8.20
CA LEU A 79 -7.96 14.34 -8.25
C LEU A 79 -6.56 13.85 -7.79
N PRO A 80 -6.50 12.76 -7.01
CA PRO A 80 -5.22 12.23 -6.55
C PRO A 80 -4.35 11.83 -7.75
N HIS A 81 -3.23 12.54 -7.94
CA HIS A 81 -2.23 12.18 -8.92
C HIS A 81 -1.25 11.17 -8.31
N ARG A 82 -0.94 10.10 -9.06
CA ARG A 82 0.22 9.25 -8.75
C ARG A 82 1.48 10.10 -8.87
N ARG A 83 2.05 10.51 -7.74
CA ARG A 83 3.34 11.20 -7.70
C ARG A 83 4.37 10.21 -7.15
N PRO A 84 5.50 9.97 -7.84
CA PRO A 84 6.59 9.20 -7.24
C PRO A 84 7.02 9.88 -5.93
N PRO A 85 7.28 9.12 -4.86
CA PRO A 85 7.68 9.69 -3.59
C PRO A 85 8.97 10.50 -3.79
N ALA A 86 8.93 11.79 -3.46
CA ALA A 86 10.16 12.56 -3.33
C ALA A 86 10.85 12.11 -2.02
N PRO A 87 12.20 12.02 -1.97
CA PRO A 87 12.94 11.46 -0.83
C PRO A 87 12.54 12.07 0.53
N ASP A 88 12.19 13.36 0.53
CA ASP A 88 11.91 14.15 1.73
C ASP A 88 10.43 14.59 1.86
N ALA A 89 9.53 14.08 1.00
CA ALA A 89 8.11 14.44 1.06
C ALA A 89 7.33 13.47 1.96
N GLU A 90 6.83 13.97 3.10
CA GLU A 90 5.80 13.28 3.90
C GLU A 90 4.45 13.23 3.16
N SER A 91 4.15 14.24 2.34
CA SER A 91 2.97 14.26 1.47
C SER A 91 3.16 13.34 0.27
N GLY A 92 2.40 12.25 0.20
CA GLY A 92 2.37 11.35 -0.97
C GLY A 92 2.52 9.87 -0.65
N ARG A 93 2.89 9.50 0.59
CA ARG A 93 2.98 8.08 1.00
C ARG A 93 1.63 7.38 1.08
N GLY A 94 0.55 8.12 1.37
CA GLY A 94 -0.76 7.49 1.57
C GLY A 94 -1.32 6.79 0.32
N LEU A 95 -1.12 7.37 -0.87
CA LEU A 95 -1.51 6.71 -2.12
C LEU A 95 -0.59 5.52 -2.45
N VAL A 96 0.69 5.57 -2.06
CA VAL A 96 1.60 4.42 -2.22
C VAL A 96 1.14 3.25 -1.38
N LEU A 97 0.68 3.49 -0.14
CA LEU A 97 0.12 2.45 0.71
C LEU A 97 -1.21 1.90 0.16
N VAL A 98 -2.09 2.78 -0.34
CA VAL A 98 -3.32 2.33 -1.02
C VAL A 98 -3.00 1.46 -2.23
N GLU A 99 -2.03 1.85 -3.04
CA GLU A 99 -1.59 1.10 -4.22
C GLU A 99 -0.97 -0.26 -3.85
N ALA A 100 -0.21 -0.32 -2.76
CA ALA A 100 0.41 -1.56 -2.31
C ALA A 100 -0.60 -2.54 -1.68
N LEU A 101 -1.65 -2.04 -1.03
CA LEU A 101 -2.58 -2.84 -0.24
C LEU A 101 -3.85 -3.23 -0.99
N ALA A 102 -4.41 -2.33 -1.80
CA ALA A 102 -5.65 -2.58 -2.53
C ALA A 102 -5.43 -3.55 -3.70
N ASP A 103 -6.46 -4.32 -4.07
CA ASP A 103 -6.47 -5.09 -5.33
C ASP A 103 -6.75 -4.15 -6.51
N ARG A 104 -7.66 -3.20 -6.29
CA ARG A 104 -8.03 -2.16 -7.25
C ARG A 104 -8.26 -0.85 -6.50
N TRP A 105 -7.92 0.28 -7.11
CA TRP A 105 -8.24 1.58 -6.55
C TRP A 105 -8.38 2.61 -7.66
N GLY A 106 -9.08 3.70 -7.38
CA GLY A 106 -9.31 4.76 -8.35
C GLY A 106 -9.87 6.02 -7.71
N ALA A 107 -10.10 7.00 -8.57
CA ALA A 107 -10.79 8.23 -8.20
C ALA A 107 -11.73 8.66 -9.31
N GLU A 108 -12.95 9.04 -8.94
CA GLU A 108 -14.00 9.43 -9.86
C GLU A 108 -14.54 10.82 -9.47
N PRO A 109 -14.77 11.71 -10.45
CA PRO A 109 -15.46 12.96 -10.20
C PRO A 109 -16.91 12.67 -9.83
N GLY A 110 -17.41 13.33 -8.78
CA GLY A 110 -18.82 13.34 -8.41
C GLY A 110 -19.49 14.65 -8.85
N PRO A 111 -20.77 14.86 -8.48
CA PRO A 111 -21.41 16.15 -8.68
C PRO A 111 -20.57 17.27 -8.04
N VAL A 112 -20.19 18.26 -8.84
CA VAL A 112 -19.31 19.36 -8.42
C VAL A 112 -19.82 19.97 -7.10
N PRO A 113 -18.94 20.19 -6.10
CA PRO A 113 -17.47 20.08 -6.13
C PRO A 113 -16.95 18.75 -5.55
N ARG A 114 -17.57 17.60 -5.82
CA ARG A 114 -17.20 16.34 -5.16
C ARG A 114 -16.24 15.49 -6.00
N LYS A 115 -15.40 14.71 -5.32
CA LYS A 115 -14.75 13.52 -5.87
C LYS A 115 -14.92 12.36 -4.91
N THR A 116 -14.87 11.14 -5.44
CA THR A 116 -14.80 9.91 -4.65
C THR A 116 -13.49 9.20 -4.95
N VAL A 117 -12.68 8.96 -3.93
CA VAL A 117 -11.52 8.07 -4.01
C VAL A 117 -11.92 6.74 -3.41
N TRP A 118 -11.61 5.64 -4.09
CA TRP A 118 -12.04 4.31 -3.70
C TRP A 118 -10.93 3.29 -3.76
N ALA A 119 -11.02 2.27 -2.91
CA ALA A 119 -10.15 1.11 -2.89
C ALA A 119 -10.99 -0.17 -2.71
N GLU A 120 -10.58 -1.24 -3.37
CA GLU A 120 -11.19 -2.56 -3.30
C GLU A 120 -10.18 -3.59 -2.79
N LEU A 121 -10.69 -4.50 -1.96
CA LEU A 121 -9.97 -5.63 -1.40
C LEU A 121 -10.74 -6.91 -1.69
N ASP A 122 -10.10 -7.88 -2.32
CA ASP A 122 -10.69 -9.20 -2.52
C ASP A 122 -10.59 -10.01 -1.22
N LEU A 123 -11.72 -10.56 -0.77
CA LEU A 123 -11.88 -11.23 0.52
C LEU A 123 -11.60 -12.73 0.43
N SER A 124 -11.49 -13.28 -0.78
CA SER A 124 -10.98 -14.63 -1.03
C SER A 124 -9.45 -14.65 -0.97
N PRO A 125 -8.81 -15.71 -0.43
CA PRO A 125 -7.35 -15.81 -0.40
C PRO A 125 -6.76 -15.71 -1.80
N ASN A 126 -6.02 -14.64 -2.08
CA ASN A 126 -5.24 -14.50 -3.30
C ASN A 126 -3.80 -14.97 -3.03
N PRO A 127 -3.35 -16.11 -3.59
CA PRO A 127 -2.00 -16.64 -3.36
C PRO A 127 -0.87 -15.74 -3.91
N GLY A 128 -1.19 -14.70 -4.68
CA GLY A 128 -0.20 -13.78 -5.27
C GLY A 128 0.14 -12.53 -4.44
N LYS A 129 -0.56 -12.27 -3.32
CA LYS A 129 -0.26 -11.10 -2.47
C LYS A 129 0.70 -11.46 -1.33
N PRO A 130 1.77 -10.68 -1.09
CA PRO A 130 2.59 -10.86 0.10
C PRO A 130 1.70 -10.72 1.34
N ASN A 131 1.64 -11.76 2.16
CA ASN A 131 0.93 -11.74 3.42
C ASN A 131 1.75 -10.94 4.44
N PHE A 132 1.51 -9.64 4.52
CA PHE A 132 2.21 -8.74 5.45
C PHE A 132 1.91 -9.02 6.95
N GLY A 133 1.05 -9.99 7.25
CA GLY A 133 0.73 -10.45 8.61
C GLY A 133 1.34 -11.81 9.01
N ALA A 134 2.12 -12.46 8.16
CA ALA A 134 2.84 -13.67 8.57
C ALA A 134 4.04 -13.29 9.45
N PRO A 135 4.29 -13.96 10.60
CA PRO A 135 5.53 -13.77 11.34
C PRO A 135 6.70 -14.09 10.41
N VAL A 136 7.54 -13.08 10.16
CA VAL A 136 8.78 -13.25 9.41
C VAL A 136 9.62 -14.29 10.17
N ALA A 137 9.71 -15.50 9.62
CA ALA A 137 10.60 -16.52 10.16
C ALA A 137 12.03 -15.97 10.18
N PRO A 138 12.81 -16.17 11.25
CA PRO A 138 14.15 -15.63 11.34
C PRO A 138 14.98 -16.15 10.16
N HIS A 139 15.55 -15.21 9.40
CA HIS A 139 16.47 -15.50 8.31
C HIS A 139 17.64 -16.33 8.84
N GLN A 140 17.70 -17.61 8.49
CA GLN A 140 18.94 -18.38 8.58
C GLN A 140 19.75 -18.07 7.33
N GLU A 141 20.87 -17.37 7.50
CA GLU A 141 21.85 -17.17 6.44
C GLU A 141 22.35 -18.53 5.92
N PRO A 142 22.41 -18.75 4.59
CA PRO A 142 23.01 -19.96 4.05
C PRO A 142 24.52 -19.93 4.29
N ARG A 143 25.00 -20.86 5.11
CA ARG A 143 26.41 -21.13 5.35
C ARG A 143 27.04 -21.61 4.04
N GLY A 144 27.82 -20.76 3.38
CA GLY A 144 28.46 -21.06 2.11
C GLY A 144 29.49 -22.18 2.21
N GLU A 145 29.24 -23.28 1.51
CA GLU A 145 30.24 -24.30 1.19
C GLU A 145 31.21 -23.70 0.16
N LYS A 146 32.51 -23.62 0.49
CA LYS A 146 33.55 -23.19 -0.45
C LYS A 146 33.99 -24.39 -1.30
N GLU A 147 33.73 -24.34 -2.60
CA GLU A 147 34.31 -25.23 -3.60
C GLU A 147 35.82 -24.95 -3.78
N PRO A 148 36.70 -25.96 -3.89
CA PRO A 148 38.14 -25.74 -3.92
C PRO A 148 38.65 -25.24 -5.28
N ASP A 149 39.54 -24.27 -5.16
CA ASP A 149 40.27 -23.48 -6.16
C ASP A 149 40.97 -24.34 -7.24
N GLN A 150 40.52 -24.24 -8.50
CA GLN A 150 41.26 -24.77 -9.65
C GLN A 150 42.36 -23.77 -10.05
N ALA A 151 43.61 -24.18 -9.83
CA ALA A 151 44.78 -23.39 -10.20
C ALA A 151 44.85 -23.13 -11.74
N PRO A 152 45.32 -21.94 -12.17
CA PRO A 152 45.45 -21.62 -13.59
C PRO A 152 46.62 -22.37 -14.25
N PRO A 153 46.59 -22.55 -15.59
CA PRO A 153 47.61 -23.32 -16.30
C PRO A 153 48.96 -22.58 -16.40
N LEU A 154 50.04 -23.36 -16.38
CA LEU A 154 51.43 -22.88 -16.50
C LEU A 154 51.76 -22.37 -17.93
N PRO A 155 52.64 -21.36 -18.07
CA PRO A 155 53.10 -20.87 -19.37
C PRO A 155 54.12 -21.82 -20.04
N PRO A 156 54.30 -21.74 -21.37
CA PRO A 156 55.20 -22.62 -22.11
C PRO A 156 56.68 -22.29 -21.88
N ALA A 157 57.52 -23.34 -21.90
CA ALA A 157 58.96 -23.27 -21.68
C ALA A 157 59.70 -22.59 -22.85
N ALA A 158 60.51 -21.57 -22.55
CA ALA A 158 61.46 -20.99 -23.49
C ALA A 158 62.74 -21.84 -23.56
N ALA A 159 63.10 -22.26 -24.78
CA ALA A 159 64.36 -22.93 -25.07
C ALA A 159 65.53 -21.95 -24.95
N ALA A 160 66.59 -22.40 -24.27
CA ALA A 160 67.87 -21.73 -24.20
C ALA A 160 68.61 -21.83 -25.54
N HIS A 161 69.17 -20.72 -26.03
CA HIS A 161 70.35 -20.76 -26.89
C HIS A 161 71.34 -19.64 -26.53
N SER A 162 72.58 -20.10 -26.38
CA SER A 162 73.85 -19.44 -26.08
C SER A 162 74.30 -18.43 -27.14
N HIS A 163 75.09 -17.42 -26.74
CA HIS A 163 76.28 -16.83 -27.39
C HIS A 163 76.50 -15.42 -26.78
N GLY A 164 77.68 -14.98 -26.34
CA GLY A 164 79.03 -15.55 -26.30
C GLY A 164 79.89 -14.76 -25.30
#